data_AF-A0A535YU24-F1
#
_entry.id   AF-A0A535YU24-F1
#
_cell.length_a   1.000
_cell.length_b   1.000
_cell.length_c   1.000
_cell.angle_alpha   90.00
_cell.angle_beta   90.00
_cell.angle_gamma   90.00
#
_symmetry.space_group_name_H-M   'P 1'
#
loop_
_entity.id
_entity.type
_entity.pdbx_description
1 polymer ?
#
loop_
_entity_poly.entity_id
_entity_poly.type
_entity_poly.pdbx_seq_one_letter_code
_entity_poly.pdbx_strand_id
1 'polypeptide(L)'
;MTRFRIALGAVIVLIVAVVVITAVRPPMPPSVNGSASAQVYPVSQRAAAPAFTGIDAWINSAPLTAASLRGKVVLVDFWTFSCINCVRTLPHLRQLYDTYRGSGFVIVGVHSPEFDFEKVLANVRQAVQRLAVTWPVAVDSQMATWNAFGNAYWPAEYLIDQQGRVAYTNIGEGNYAATDAAVGELLGVTRAGSPSATAVPTDITPELYAGSQRGQLVTGEAYGAPGSPLFYPDPGRPRDVDAIQVTGTWTDEAQYLRADGTGHVRLNFHGDALYVVAGTSAGAIHVGVSLDGGPVPAGRSGSALSASAFDVGRHDLYPLLAGVGPGYHLIDLTVRAGFELYTFTFG
;
A
#
# COMPACT_ATOMS: atom_id res chain seq x y z
N MET A 1 38.25 66.74 -29.88
CA MET A 1 37.96 65.31 -30.10
C MET A 1 37.64 64.68 -28.76
N THR A 2 36.76 63.68 -28.79
CA THR A 2 36.39 62.77 -27.68
C THR A 2 35.24 63.24 -26.78
N ARG A 3 34.23 62.36 -26.70
CA ARG A 3 32.84 62.59 -26.34
C ARG A 3 32.60 62.35 -24.84
N PHE A 4 31.84 63.23 -24.20
CA PHE A 4 31.23 63.02 -22.89
C PHE A 4 29.89 62.29 -23.06
N ARG A 5 29.74 61.08 -22.51
CA ARG A 5 28.43 60.49 -22.14
C ARG A 5 28.55 59.59 -20.90
N ILE A 6 27.75 60.02 -19.92
CA ILE A 6 27.39 59.52 -18.59
C ILE A 6 26.98 58.04 -18.56
N ALA A 7 27.28 57.30 -17.49
CA ALA A 7 26.40 56.25 -16.99
C ALA A 7 26.56 56.02 -15.47
N LEU A 8 25.40 55.98 -14.83
CA LEU A 8 25.09 55.96 -13.40
C LEU A 8 25.43 54.60 -12.75
N GLY A 9 26.06 54.60 -11.58
CA GLY A 9 26.32 53.39 -10.81
C GLY A 9 25.07 52.91 -10.07
N ALA A 10 24.64 51.68 -10.33
CA ALA A 10 23.65 50.96 -9.54
C ALA A 10 24.33 49.76 -8.85
N VAL A 11 24.41 49.81 -7.53
CA VAL A 11 24.86 48.70 -6.68
C VAL A 11 23.70 47.70 -6.58
N ILE A 12 23.86 46.52 -7.18
CA ILE A 12 22.93 45.41 -7.04
C ILE A 12 23.44 44.51 -5.91
N VAL A 13 22.79 44.56 -4.75
CA VAL A 13 22.93 43.56 -3.69
C VAL A 13 22.00 42.40 -4.04
N LEU A 14 22.55 41.28 -4.46
CA LEU A 14 21.80 40.06 -4.73
C LEU A 14 21.66 39.25 -3.42
N ILE A 15 20.54 39.42 -2.72
CA ILE A 15 20.15 38.51 -1.64
C ILE A 15 19.53 37.27 -2.31
N VAL A 16 20.30 36.18 -2.39
CA VAL A 16 19.77 34.87 -2.75
C VAL A 16 19.04 34.33 -1.52
N ALA A 17 17.72 34.50 -1.48
CA ALA A 17 16.87 33.82 -0.52
C ALA A 17 16.83 32.33 -0.90
N VAL A 18 17.62 31.52 -0.19
CA VAL A 18 17.45 30.06 -0.19
C VAL A 18 16.14 29.77 0.55
N VAL A 19 15.07 29.58 -0.22
CA VAL A 19 13.82 29.01 0.31
C VAL A 19 14.11 27.54 0.53
N VAL A 20 14.48 27.19 1.77
CA VAL A 20 14.43 25.82 2.25
C VAL A 20 12.95 25.45 2.30
N ILE A 21 12.45 24.84 1.22
CA ILE A 21 11.16 24.15 1.25
C ILE A 21 11.40 22.93 2.15
N THR A 22 11.17 23.10 3.45
CA THR A 22 10.89 21.95 4.29
C THR A 22 9.60 21.36 3.75
N ALA A 23 9.70 20.28 2.98
CA ALA A 23 8.57 19.41 2.74
C ALA A 23 8.09 18.98 4.12
N VAL A 24 7.03 19.62 4.60
CA VAL A 24 6.31 19.18 5.79
C VAL A 24 5.79 17.81 5.40
N ARG A 25 6.51 16.77 5.82
CA ARG A 25 6.10 15.39 5.67
C ARG A 25 4.75 15.30 6.36
N PRO A 26 3.63 14.99 5.66
CA PRO A 26 2.42 14.70 6.37
C PRO A 26 2.75 13.54 7.33
N PRO A 27 2.43 13.65 8.62
CA PRO A 27 2.65 12.55 9.54
C PRO A 27 1.94 11.31 8.99
N MET A 28 2.62 10.16 9.04
CA MET A 28 1.96 8.88 8.78
C MET A 28 0.73 8.81 9.69
N PRO A 29 -0.47 8.60 9.15
CA PRO A 29 -1.56 8.24 10.01
C PRO A 29 -1.21 6.89 10.66
N PRO A 30 -1.37 6.74 11.98
CA PRO A 30 -1.25 5.43 12.61
C PRO A 30 -2.21 4.45 11.94
N SER A 31 -1.92 3.15 12.03
CA SER A 31 -2.86 2.09 11.70
C SER A 31 -4.15 2.31 12.52
N VAL A 32 -5.13 3.00 11.94
CA VAL A 32 -6.40 3.25 12.61
C VAL A 32 -7.18 1.95 12.53
N ASN A 33 -7.19 1.20 13.62
CA ASN A 33 -8.20 0.17 13.84
C ASN A 33 -9.57 0.84 13.67
N GLY A 34 -10.30 0.38 12.64
CA GLY A 34 -11.43 1.08 12.03
C GLY A 34 -12.33 1.79 13.04
N SER A 35 -12.45 3.10 12.87
CA SER A 35 -13.42 3.92 13.60
C SER A 35 -14.18 4.79 12.60
N ALA A 36 -15.06 4.15 11.83
CA ALA A 36 -16.21 4.78 11.19
C ALA A 36 -17.45 3.93 11.54
N SER A 37 -18.58 4.58 11.81
CA SER A 37 -19.74 3.97 12.45
C SER A 37 -20.15 2.63 11.81
N ALA A 38 -20.26 1.58 12.62
CA ALA A 38 -20.71 0.25 12.21
C ALA A 38 -22.18 0.18 11.75
N GLN A 39 -22.80 1.31 11.43
CA GLN A 39 -24.22 1.46 11.12
C GLN A 39 -24.41 2.25 9.83
N VAL A 40 -25.44 1.90 9.07
CA VAL A 40 -25.85 2.62 7.87
C VAL A 40 -26.32 4.02 8.26
N TYR A 41 -25.85 5.04 7.54
CA TYR A 41 -26.25 6.41 7.77
C TYR A 41 -27.75 6.60 7.53
N PRO A 42 -28.47 7.35 8.39
CA PRO A 42 -29.82 7.80 8.11
C PRO A 42 -29.89 8.56 6.78
N VAL A 43 -31.00 8.44 6.05
CA VAL A 43 -31.18 9.07 4.73
C VAL A 43 -30.87 10.58 4.73
N SER A 44 -31.18 11.28 5.83
CA SER A 44 -30.91 12.72 6.00
C SER A 44 -29.42 13.08 6.10
N GLN A 45 -28.54 12.12 6.38
CA GLN A 45 -27.09 12.30 6.53
C GLN A 45 -26.30 11.83 5.31
N ARG A 46 -26.96 11.20 4.33
CA ARG A 46 -26.29 10.66 3.13
C ARG A 46 -25.99 11.76 2.12
N ALA A 47 -24.72 11.91 1.77
CA ALA A 47 -24.27 12.82 0.72
C ALA A 47 -24.15 12.09 -0.62
N ALA A 48 -24.29 12.82 -1.73
CA ALA A 48 -24.05 12.27 -3.06
C ALA A 48 -22.61 11.74 -3.17
N ALA A 49 -22.44 10.54 -3.73
CA ALA A 49 -21.11 9.99 -3.96
C ALA A 49 -20.37 10.82 -5.03
N PRO A 50 -19.08 11.11 -4.84
CA PRO A 50 -18.26 11.71 -5.88
C PRO A 50 -18.26 10.84 -7.15
N ALA A 51 -18.10 11.48 -8.30
CA ALA A 51 -17.94 10.76 -9.56
C ALA A 51 -16.56 10.11 -9.65
N PHE A 52 -16.45 8.98 -10.36
CA PHE A 52 -15.16 8.46 -10.80
C PHE A 52 -14.57 9.44 -11.82
N THR A 53 -13.43 10.03 -11.48
CA THR A 53 -12.73 11.03 -12.31
C THR A 53 -11.25 10.68 -12.42
N GLY A 54 -10.60 11.11 -13.50
CA GLY A 54 -9.17 10.84 -13.72
C GLY A 54 -8.80 9.36 -13.86
N ILE A 55 -9.76 8.50 -14.23
CA ILE A 55 -9.52 7.06 -14.42
C ILE A 55 -8.77 6.82 -15.72
N ASP A 56 -7.58 6.23 -15.64
CA ASP A 56 -6.71 5.95 -16.79
C ASP A 56 -7.25 4.77 -17.63
N ALA A 57 -7.82 3.78 -16.96
CA ALA A 57 -8.34 2.58 -17.60
C ALA A 57 -9.40 1.89 -16.73
N TRP A 58 -10.27 1.14 -17.40
CA TRP A 58 -11.19 0.20 -16.76
C TRP A 58 -10.77 -1.24 -17.09
N ILE A 59 -10.80 -2.11 -16.09
CA ILE A 59 -10.58 -3.55 -16.21
C ILE A 59 -11.89 -4.25 -15.82
N ASN A 60 -12.17 -5.40 -16.44
CA ASN A 60 -13.40 -6.19 -16.28
C ASN A 60 -14.72 -5.48 -16.65
N SER A 61 -14.67 -4.27 -17.21
CA SER A 61 -15.86 -3.52 -17.63
C SER A 61 -15.53 -2.37 -18.58
N ALA A 62 -16.56 -1.84 -19.25
CA ALA A 62 -16.51 -0.49 -19.83
C ALA A 62 -16.61 0.56 -18.71
N PRO A 63 -16.24 1.84 -18.97
CA PRO A 63 -16.32 2.90 -17.97
C PRO A 63 -17.70 3.01 -17.31
N LEU A 64 -17.73 3.00 -15.99
CA LEU A 64 -18.96 3.17 -15.22
C LEU A 64 -19.20 4.64 -14.89
N THR A 65 -20.47 5.04 -14.93
CA THR A 65 -20.94 6.39 -14.62
C THR A 65 -21.96 6.34 -13.49
N ALA A 66 -22.19 7.48 -12.83
CA ALA A 66 -23.26 7.61 -11.84
C ALA A 66 -24.64 7.22 -12.40
N ALA A 67 -24.90 7.53 -13.68
CA ALA A 67 -26.13 7.17 -14.36
C ALA A 67 -26.27 5.65 -14.55
N SER A 68 -25.20 4.96 -14.98
CA SER A 68 -25.23 3.49 -15.17
C SER A 68 -25.31 2.71 -13.87
N LEU A 69 -24.94 3.33 -12.75
CA LEU A 69 -24.97 2.74 -11.40
C LEU A 69 -26.25 3.05 -10.62
N ARG A 70 -27.11 3.93 -11.14
CA ARG A 70 -28.37 4.28 -10.49
C ARG A 70 -29.24 3.04 -10.28
N GLY A 71 -29.88 2.94 -9.11
CA GLY A 71 -30.71 1.79 -8.75
C GLY A 71 -29.94 0.57 -8.24
N LYS A 72 -28.59 0.61 -8.23
CA LYS A 72 -27.75 -0.43 -7.65
C LYS A 72 -27.22 0.02 -6.29
N VAL A 73 -26.93 -0.95 -5.41
CA VAL A 73 -26.05 -0.73 -4.27
C VAL A 73 -24.61 -0.92 -4.76
N VAL A 74 -23.74 0.06 -4.53
CA VAL A 74 -22.36 0.05 -5.04
C VAL A 74 -21.38 0.07 -3.87
N LEU A 75 -20.50 -0.92 -3.78
CA LEU A 75 -19.35 -0.86 -2.90
C LEU A 75 -18.15 -0.31 -3.69
N VAL A 76 -17.67 0.87 -3.32
CA VAL A 76 -16.41 1.41 -3.81
C VAL A 76 -15.31 0.92 -2.89
N ASP A 77 -14.40 0.11 -3.40
CA ASP A 77 -13.28 -0.49 -2.65
C ASP A 77 -11.97 0.14 -3.13
N PHE A 78 -11.36 1.00 -2.31
CA PHE A 78 -10.05 1.58 -2.57
C PHE A 78 -8.97 0.60 -2.14
N TRP A 79 -8.15 0.18 -3.11
CA TRP A 79 -7.14 -0.84 -2.91
C TRP A 79 -5.90 -0.58 -3.74
N THR A 80 -4.82 -1.26 -3.41
CA THR A 80 -3.62 -1.38 -4.26
C THR A 80 -3.06 -2.79 -4.16
N PHE A 81 -2.45 -3.30 -5.24
CA PHE A 81 -2.17 -4.73 -5.30
C PHE A 81 -0.99 -5.21 -4.45
N SER A 82 -0.07 -4.32 -4.05
CA SER A 82 1.00 -4.69 -3.11
C SER A 82 0.65 -4.49 -1.64
N CYS A 83 -0.55 -4.00 -1.31
CA CYS A 83 -1.00 -3.84 0.07
C CYS A 83 -1.55 -5.15 0.62
N ILE A 84 -0.91 -5.73 1.63
CA ILE A 84 -1.37 -6.99 2.21
C ILE A 84 -2.75 -6.86 2.86
N ASN A 85 -3.05 -5.73 3.51
CA ASN A 85 -4.35 -5.49 4.12
C ASN A 85 -5.47 -5.55 3.07
N CYS A 86 -5.25 -4.95 1.89
CA CYS A 86 -6.17 -5.07 0.75
C CYS A 86 -6.29 -6.52 0.25
N VAL A 87 -5.18 -7.23 0.10
CA VAL A 87 -5.19 -8.62 -0.39
C VAL A 87 -5.99 -9.54 0.55
N ARG A 88 -5.93 -9.29 1.87
CA ARG A 88 -6.67 -10.06 2.88
C ARG A 88 -8.18 -9.82 2.87
N THR A 89 -8.68 -8.69 2.35
CA THR A 89 -10.13 -8.47 2.21
C THR A 89 -10.74 -9.23 1.02
N LEU A 90 -9.94 -9.55 -0.01
CA LEU A 90 -10.45 -10.12 -1.26
C LEU A 90 -11.28 -11.40 -1.10
N PRO A 91 -10.98 -12.37 -0.21
CA PRO A 91 -11.86 -13.51 0.03
C PRO A 91 -13.27 -13.11 0.47
N HIS A 92 -13.40 -12.12 1.37
CA HIS A 92 -14.69 -11.58 1.80
C HIS A 92 -15.40 -10.86 0.65
N LEU A 93 -14.70 -10.01 -0.09
CA LEU A 93 -15.26 -9.29 -1.24
C LEU A 93 -15.76 -10.23 -2.34
N ARG A 94 -15.04 -11.33 -2.63
CA ARG A 94 -15.51 -12.37 -3.55
C ARG A 94 -16.81 -13.00 -3.08
N GLN A 95 -16.88 -13.41 -1.81
CA GLN A 95 -18.09 -13.97 -1.23
C GLN A 95 -19.26 -12.99 -1.34
N LEU A 96 -19.04 -11.72 -1.00
CA LEU A 96 -20.05 -10.67 -1.04
C LEU A 96 -20.54 -10.43 -2.48
N TYR A 97 -19.61 -10.33 -3.43
CA TYR A 97 -19.93 -10.10 -4.84
C TYR A 97 -20.70 -11.27 -5.45
N ASP A 98 -20.25 -12.51 -5.23
CA ASP A 98 -20.91 -13.71 -5.74
C ASP A 98 -22.33 -13.86 -5.18
N THR A 99 -22.53 -13.48 -3.92
CA THR A 99 -23.83 -13.53 -3.24
C THR A 99 -24.81 -12.52 -3.81
N TYR A 100 -24.39 -11.27 -4.04
CA TYR A 100 -25.32 -10.16 -4.30
C TYR A 100 -25.29 -9.57 -5.70
N ARG A 101 -24.32 -9.90 -6.56
CA ARG A 101 -24.22 -9.31 -7.92
C ARG A 101 -25.48 -9.51 -8.77
N GLY A 102 -26.24 -10.58 -8.53
CA GLY A 102 -27.54 -10.85 -9.17
C GLY A 102 -28.71 -10.06 -8.59
N SER A 103 -28.54 -9.43 -7.42
CA SER A 103 -29.59 -8.76 -6.64
C SER A 103 -29.49 -7.23 -6.69
N GLY A 104 -28.74 -6.68 -7.65
CA GLY A 104 -28.55 -5.23 -7.78
C GLY A 104 -27.35 -4.68 -6.99
N PHE A 105 -26.40 -5.52 -6.60
CA PHE A 105 -25.13 -5.10 -6.01
C PHE A 105 -23.99 -5.07 -7.04
N VAL A 106 -23.02 -4.17 -6.86
CA VAL A 106 -21.78 -4.15 -7.62
C VAL A 106 -20.63 -3.66 -6.77
N ILE A 107 -19.46 -4.28 -6.91
CA ILE A 107 -18.20 -3.73 -6.39
C ILE A 107 -17.52 -2.97 -7.52
N VAL A 108 -16.99 -1.79 -7.22
CA VAL A 108 -16.06 -1.06 -8.07
C VAL A 108 -14.75 -0.93 -7.30
N GLY A 109 -13.75 -1.72 -7.69
CA GLY A 109 -12.42 -1.64 -7.11
C GLY A 109 -11.69 -0.43 -7.70
N VAL A 110 -11.47 0.61 -6.91
CA VAL A 110 -10.66 1.76 -7.31
C VAL A 110 -9.21 1.45 -6.94
N HIS A 111 -8.42 1.09 -7.95
CA HIS A 111 -7.00 0.83 -7.78
C HIS A 111 -6.25 2.17 -7.73
N SER A 112 -5.88 2.61 -6.53
CA SER A 112 -5.13 3.84 -6.29
C SER A 112 -3.73 3.46 -5.81
N PRO A 113 -2.66 3.81 -6.54
CA PRO A 113 -1.32 3.28 -6.31
C PRO A 113 -0.66 3.87 -5.07
N GLU A 114 0.04 3.03 -4.32
CA GLU A 114 0.94 3.42 -3.24
C GLU A 114 2.36 3.70 -3.78
N PHE A 115 2.80 2.95 -4.78
CA PHE A 115 4.11 3.07 -5.42
C PHE A 115 4.00 3.28 -6.93
N ASP A 116 5.06 3.81 -7.55
CA ASP A 116 5.04 4.14 -8.99
C ASP A 116 4.91 2.90 -9.88
N PHE A 117 5.41 1.74 -9.46
CA PHE A 117 5.24 0.49 -10.21
C PHE A 117 3.78 0.04 -10.28
N GLU A 118 2.91 0.52 -9.38
CA GLU A 118 1.48 0.22 -9.36
C GLU A 118 0.68 1.13 -10.31
N LYS A 119 1.29 2.21 -10.82
CA LYS A 119 0.72 3.05 -11.91
C LYS A 119 0.79 2.36 -13.27
N VAL A 120 1.62 1.34 -13.41
CA VAL A 120 1.83 0.64 -14.68
C VAL A 120 0.64 -0.29 -14.94
N LEU A 121 -0.22 0.07 -15.91
CA LEU A 121 -1.45 -0.66 -16.23
C LEU A 121 -1.24 -2.17 -16.48
N ALA A 122 -0.10 -2.57 -17.05
CA ALA A 122 0.22 -3.99 -17.25
C ALA A 122 0.36 -4.75 -15.92
N ASN A 123 1.00 -4.13 -14.92
CA ASN A 123 1.17 -4.71 -13.58
C ASN A 123 -0.20 -4.85 -12.89
N VAL A 124 -1.04 -3.81 -12.99
CA VAL A 124 -2.41 -3.83 -12.44
C VAL A 124 -3.24 -4.95 -13.07
N ARG A 125 -3.20 -5.12 -14.40
CA ARG A 125 -3.90 -6.21 -15.09
C ARG A 125 -3.42 -7.59 -14.64
N GLN A 126 -2.11 -7.78 -14.51
CA GLN A 126 -1.55 -9.04 -14.03
C GLN A 126 -1.97 -9.32 -12.59
N ALA A 127 -1.98 -8.29 -11.74
CA ALA A 127 -2.44 -8.40 -10.36
C ALA A 127 -3.93 -8.75 -10.27
N VAL A 128 -4.80 -8.06 -11.01
CA VAL A 128 -6.24 -8.36 -11.09
C VAL A 128 -6.48 -9.82 -11.45
N GLN A 129 -5.73 -10.35 -12.42
CA GLN A 129 -5.80 -11.77 -12.80
C GLN A 129 -5.29 -12.70 -11.70
N ARG A 130 -4.07 -12.46 -11.18
CA ARG A 130 -3.44 -13.28 -10.13
C ARG A 130 -4.28 -13.35 -8.86
N LEU A 131 -4.87 -12.22 -8.49
CA LEU A 131 -5.72 -12.06 -7.31
C LEU A 131 -7.18 -12.42 -7.60
N ALA A 132 -7.51 -12.95 -8.78
CA ALA A 132 -8.87 -13.38 -9.14
C ALA A 132 -9.95 -12.32 -8.82
N VAL A 133 -9.66 -11.06 -9.12
CA VAL A 133 -10.61 -9.94 -9.00
C VAL A 133 -11.48 -9.92 -10.25
N THR A 134 -12.78 -10.17 -10.09
CA THR A 134 -13.72 -10.36 -11.20
C THR A 134 -14.71 -9.20 -11.40
N TRP A 135 -14.81 -8.30 -10.41
CA TRP A 135 -15.62 -7.09 -10.50
C TRP A 135 -14.91 -5.98 -11.29
N PRO A 136 -15.65 -4.93 -11.72
CA PRO A 136 -15.08 -3.73 -12.33
C PRO A 136 -13.93 -3.13 -11.52
N VAL A 137 -12.83 -2.79 -12.19
CA VAL A 137 -11.70 -2.08 -11.59
C VAL A 137 -11.43 -0.78 -12.34
N ALA A 138 -11.41 0.33 -11.62
CA ALA A 138 -11.03 1.65 -12.11
C ALA A 138 -9.58 1.94 -11.71
N VAL A 139 -8.71 2.18 -12.68
CA VAL A 139 -7.29 2.48 -12.45
C VAL A 139 -7.14 3.99 -12.23
N ASP A 140 -6.88 4.41 -11.00
CA ASP A 140 -6.81 5.81 -10.54
C ASP A 140 -5.36 6.22 -10.27
N SER A 141 -4.49 6.19 -11.29
CA SER A 141 -3.04 6.36 -11.10
C SER A 141 -2.64 7.77 -10.62
N GLN A 142 -3.53 8.75 -10.83
CA GLN A 142 -3.36 10.14 -10.41
C GLN A 142 -4.08 10.46 -9.09
N MET A 143 -4.66 9.45 -8.43
CA MET A 143 -5.40 9.58 -7.17
C MET A 143 -6.55 10.60 -7.25
N ALA A 144 -7.13 10.84 -8.43
CA ALA A 144 -8.17 11.85 -8.62
C ALA A 144 -9.48 11.42 -7.97
N THR A 145 -9.87 10.15 -8.15
CA THR A 145 -11.05 9.58 -7.49
C THR A 145 -10.80 9.43 -5.98
N TRP A 146 -9.62 8.95 -5.59
CA TRP A 146 -9.19 8.89 -4.19
C TRP A 146 -9.38 10.23 -3.47
N ASN A 147 -8.85 11.31 -4.06
CA ASN A 147 -8.94 12.66 -3.51
C ASN A 147 -10.39 13.18 -3.49
N ALA A 148 -11.19 12.88 -4.51
CA ALA A 148 -12.59 13.29 -4.57
C ALA A 148 -13.44 12.65 -3.45
N PHE A 149 -13.12 11.43 -3.03
CA PHE A 149 -13.73 10.76 -1.87
C PHE A 149 -13.17 11.22 -0.52
N GLY A 150 -12.12 12.06 -0.52
CA GLY A 150 -11.42 12.44 0.71
C GLY A 150 -10.79 11.24 1.41
N ASN A 151 -10.42 10.20 0.66
CA ASN A 151 -9.83 9.00 1.24
C ASN A 151 -8.38 9.24 1.69
N ALA A 152 -7.91 8.45 2.65
CA ALA A 152 -6.55 8.51 3.18
C ALA A 152 -5.95 7.14 3.53
N TYR A 153 -6.64 6.03 3.23
CA TYR A 153 -6.28 4.70 3.71
C TYR A 153 -6.49 3.60 2.68
N TRP A 154 -5.67 2.55 2.80
CA TRP A 154 -5.82 1.27 2.11
C TRP A 154 -6.00 0.13 3.14
N PRO A 155 -7.00 -0.76 2.99
CA PRO A 155 -8.19 -0.58 2.16
C PRO A 155 -9.13 0.49 2.74
N ALA A 156 -10.03 1.01 1.92
CA ALA A 156 -11.16 1.83 2.35
C ALA A 156 -12.39 1.54 1.50
N GLU A 157 -13.53 1.37 2.13
CA GLU A 157 -14.78 0.97 1.51
C GLU A 157 -15.86 2.03 1.72
N TYR A 158 -16.53 2.42 0.63
CA TYR A 158 -17.67 3.33 0.65
C TYR A 158 -18.86 2.65 0.00
N LEU A 159 -19.92 2.41 0.76
CA LEU A 159 -21.14 1.81 0.26
C LEU A 159 -22.13 2.90 -0.14
N ILE A 160 -22.57 2.85 -1.39
CA ILE A 160 -23.46 3.82 -2.02
C ILE A 160 -24.84 3.19 -2.18
N ASP A 161 -25.89 3.91 -1.76
CA ASP A 161 -27.27 3.49 -1.91
C ASP A 161 -27.78 3.58 -3.36
N GLN A 162 -28.98 3.04 -3.60
CA GLN A 162 -29.62 3.04 -4.93
C GLN A 162 -29.90 4.44 -5.49
N GLN A 163 -29.84 5.49 -4.66
CA GLN A 163 -29.97 6.90 -5.05
C GLN A 163 -28.60 7.57 -5.24
N GLY A 164 -27.51 6.80 -5.29
CA GLY A 164 -26.18 7.32 -5.57
C GLY A 164 -25.58 8.13 -4.41
N ARG A 165 -25.97 7.83 -3.17
CA ARG A 165 -25.46 8.53 -1.98
C ARG A 165 -24.67 7.59 -1.07
N VAL A 166 -23.57 8.09 -0.50
CA VAL A 166 -22.78 7.33 0.47
C VAL A 166 -23.63 7.07 1.72
N ALA A 167 -23.78 5.79 2.04
CA ALA A 167 -24.65 5.28 3.09
C ALA A 167 -23.89 4.51 4.18
N TYR A 168 -22.65 4.11 3.92
CA TYR A 168 -21.77 3.48 4.91
C TYR A 168 -20.31 3.64 4.48
N THR A 169 -19.41 3.71 5.46
CA THR A 169 -17.96 3.81 5.24
C THR A 169 -17.24 2.86 6.19
N ASN A 170 -16.26 2.14 5.68
CA ASN A 170 -15.35 1.31 6.47
C ASN A 170 -13.91 1.67 6.10
N ILE A 171 -13.07 1.93 7.10
CA ILE A 171 -11.68 2.33 6.92
C ILE A 171 -10.79 1.26 7.52
N GLY A 172 -9.82 0.80 6.74
CA GLY A 172 -8.92 -0.29 7.11
C GLY A 172 -9.52 -1.67 6.88
N GLU A 173 -8.72 -2.69 7.18
CA GLU A 173 -9.13 -4.09 7.12
C GLU A 173 -10.11 -4.42 8.25
N GLY A 174 -11.12 -5.25 7.96
CA GLY A 174 -12.06 -5.78 8.95
C GLY A 174 -13.47 -5.25 8.81
N ASN A 175 -14.22 -5.25 9.92
CA ASN A 175 -15.64 -4.91 10.00
C ASN A 175 -16.55 -5.68 9.01
N TYR A 176 -16.12 -6.84 8.53
CA TYR A 176 -16.80 -7.64 7.50
C TYR A 176 -18.28 -7.89 7.81
N ALA A 177 -18.61 -8.20 9.06
CA ALA A 177 -19.99 -8.42 9.49
C ALA A 177 -20.86 -7.15 9.43
N ALA A 178 -20.29 -5.98 9.72
CA ALA A 178 -20.98 -4.70 9.61
C ALA A 178 -21.18 -4.31 8.14
N THR A 179 -20.15 -4.51 7.30
CA THR A 179 -20.25 -4.34 5.84
C THR A 179 -21.33 -5.24 5.25
N ASP A 180 -21.37 -6.52 5.65
CA ASP A 180 -22.38 -7.49 5.23
C ASP A 180 -23.80 -7.05 5.62
N ALA A 181 -23.98 -6.55 6.84
CA ALA A 181 -25.26 -6.05 7.33
C ALA A 181 -25.70 -4.80 6.57
N ALA A 182 -24.78 -3.86 6.31
CA ALA A 182 -25.07 -2.64 5.55
C ALA A 182 -25.48 -2.95 4.10
N VAL A 183 -24.83 -3.91 3.45
CA VAL A 183 -25.23 -4.38 2.11
C VAL A 183 -26.62 -5.00 2.15
N GLY A 184 -26.89 -5.88 3.12
CA GLY A 184 -28.20 -6.50 3.29
C GLY A 184 -29.32 -5.47 3.49
N GLU A 185 -29.09 -4.48 4.37
CA GLU A 185 -30.03 -3.39 4.64
C GLU A 185 -30.34 -2.58 3.38
N LEU A 186 -29.32 -2.15 2.63
CA LEU A 186 -29.52 -1.34 1.43
C LEU A 186 -30.14 -2.11 0.26
N LEU A 187 -30.01 -3.43 0.24
CA LEU A 187 -30.67 -4.31 -0.72
C LEU A 187 -32.07 -4.75 -0.27
N GLY A 188 -32.46 -4.47 0.98
CA GLY A 188 -33.73 -4.92 1.55
C GLY A 188 -33.80 -6.44 1.76
N VAL A 189 -32.66 -7.10 2.00
CA VAL A 189 -32.58 -8.55 2.20
C VAL A 189 -32.06 -8.87 3.61
N THR A 190 -32.77 -9.76 4.31
CA THR A 190 -32.31 -10.25 5.61
C THR A 190 -31.18 -11.24 5.41
N ARG A 191 -29.97 -10.91 5.89
CA ARG A 191 -28.85 -11.84 5.90
C ARG A 191 -28.77 -12.59 7.24
N ALA A 192 -28.61 -13.91 7.19
CA ALA A 192 -28.00 -14.64 8.30
C ALA A 192 -26.48 -14.40 8.24
N GLY A 193 -25.91 -13.71 9.22
CA GLY A 193 -24.50 -13.30 9.21
C GLY A 193 -23.58 -14.45 8.79
N SER A 194 -22.68 -14.21 7.83
CA SER A 194 -21.76 -15.26 7.38
C SER A 194 -20.41 -15.16 8.08
N PRO A 195 -19.71 -16.29 8.24
CA PRO A 195 -18.71 -16.48 9.29
C PRO A 195 -17.29 -16.16 8.79
N SER A 196 -17.06 -15.01 8.16
CA SER A 196 -15.67 -14.58 7.95
C SER A 196 -15.23 -13.74 9.14
N ALA A 197 -15.03 -14.42 10.27
CA ALA A 197 -14.24 -13.90 11.37
C ALA A 197 -12.76 -14.06 11.02
N THR A 198 -12.33 -13.55 9.86
CA THR A 198 -10.90 -13.37 9.61
C THR A 198 -10.45 -12.37 10.65
N ALA A 199 -9.73 -12.86 11.66
CA ALA A 199 -9.16 -12.01 12.68
C ALA A 199 -8.23 -11.03 11.98
N VAL A 200 -8.50 -9.74 12.15
CA VAL A 200 -7.58 -8.71 11.70
C VAL A 200 -6.43 -8.69 12.70
N PRO A 201 -5.18 -8.85 12.26
CA PRO A 201 -4.04 -8.78 13.15
C PRO A 201 -4.02 -7.45 13.89
N THR A 202 -3.87 -7.50 15.22
CA THR A 202 -3.72 -6.34 16.08
C THR A 202 -2.42 -6.45 16.85
N ASP A 203 -1.84 -5.32 17.26
CA ASP A 203 -0.56 -5.31 17.97
C ASP A 203 0.54 -5.96 17.13
N ILE A 204 0.79 -5.39 15.96
CA ILE A 204 1.85 -5.81 15.01
C ILE A 204 2.72 -4.60 14.68
N THR A 205 3.94 -4.86 14.20
CA THR A 205 4.81 -3.81 13.65
C THR A 205 4.03 -3.01 12.60
N PRO A 206 4.08 -1.66 12.64
CA PRO A 206 3.49 -0.84 11.60
C PRO A 206 4.22 -1.06 10.27
N GLU A 207 3.62 -0.68 9.15
CA GLU A 207 4.31 -0.73 7.87
C GLU A 207 5.64 0.04 7.90
N LEU A 208 6.72 -0.59 7.45
CA LEU A 208 8.07 -0.02 7.45
C LEU A 208 8.51 0.25 6.02
N TYR A 209 8.54 1.52 5.64
CA TYR A 209 9.07 1.96 4.34
C TYR A 209 10.58 2.04 4.35
N ALA A 210 11.22 1.57 3.27
CA ALA A 210 12.66 1.61 3.13
C ALA A 210 13.18 2.91 2.48
N GLY A 211 12.49 3.44 1.47
CA GLY A 211 12.94 4.66 0.77
C GLY A 211 12.72 5.93 1.58
N SER A 212 13.57 6.95 1.40
CA SER A 212 13.59 8.15 2.24
C SER A 212 12.35 9.04 2.17
N GLN A 213 11.49 8.85 1.17
CA GLN A 213 10.26 9.63 0.99
C GLN A 213 9.30 9.44 2.17
N ARG A 214 9.19 8.21 2.67
CA ARG A 214 8.32 7.82 3.79
C ARG A 214 9.07 7.10 4.91
N GLY A 215 10.17 6.43 4.58
CA GLY A 215 10.91 5.56 5.48
C GLY A 215 11.79 6.28 6.49
N GLN A 216 12.14 5.51 7.52
CA GLN A 216 13.19 5.80 8.46
C GLN A 216 13.94 4.49 8.76
N LEU A 217 15.25 4.49 8.53
CA LEU A 217 16.11 3.37 8.91
C LEU A 217 16.34 3.37 10.43
N VAL A 218 17.12 2.41 10.93
CA VAL A 218 17.53 2.38 12.35
C VAL A 218 18.10 3.72 12.81
N THR A 219 17.96 3.97 14.11
CA THR A 219 18.29 5.25 14.74
C THR A 219 19.71 5.69 14.44
N GLY A 220 19.84 6.87 13.84
CA GLY A 220 21.13 7.48 13.52
C GLY A 220 21.69 7.11 12.15
N GLU A 221 21.05 6.21 11.40
CA GLU A 221 21.40 5.97 9.99
C GLU A 221 20.77 7.03 9.08
N ALA A 222 21.61 7.65 8.25
CA ALA A 222 21.19 8.61 7.25
C ALA A 222 21.02 7.93 5.88
N TYR A 223 20.12 8.48 5.07
CA TYR A 223 20.06 8.14 3.65
C TYR A 223 21.24 8.78 2.90
N GLY A 224 21.66 8.12 1.81
CA GLY A 224 22.52 8.74 0.81
C GLY A 224 21.84 9.95 0.16
N ALA A 225 22.61 10.76 -0.56
CA ALA A 225 22.01 11.74 -1.46
C ALA A 225 21.15 10.99 -2.50
N PRO A 226 19.95 11.47 -2.86
CA PRO A 226 19.07 10.76 -3.79
C PRO A 226 19.80 10.34 -5.08
N GLY A 227 19.65 9.07 -5.46
CA GLY A 227 20.32 8.47 -6.62
C GLY A 227 21.83 8.22 -6.46
N SER A 228 22.43 8.53 -5.29
CA SER A 228 23.85 8.30 -5.01
C SER A 228 24.04 7.08 -4.11
N PRO A 229 24.96 6.16 -4.45
CA PRO A 229 25.29 5.03 -3.59
C PRO A 229 25.89 5.48 -2.25
N LEU A 230 25.43 4.86 -1.15
CA LEU A 230 26.01 4.99 0.18
C LEU A 230 26.35 3.60 0.74
N PHE A 231 27.53 3.47 1.34
CA PHE A 231 27.94 2.25 2.02
C PHE A 231 27.50 2.27 3.48
N TYR A 232 26.78 1.23 3.89
CA TYR A 232 26.32 0.97 5.25
C TYR A 232 27.16 -0.16 5.86
N PRO A 233 27.99 0.13 6.89
CA PRO A 233 28.78 -0.91 7.57
C PRO A 233 27.85 -1.92 8.27
N ASP A 234 28.35 -3.12 8.56
CA ASP A 234 27.58 -4.12 9.29
C ASP A 234 27.82 -4.02 10.82
N PRO A 235 26.87 -3.48 11.62
CA PRO A 235 26.99 -3.42 13.07
C PRO A 235 26.60 -4.76 13.75
N GLY A 236 26.21 -5.78 12.99
CA GLY A 236 25.65 -7.03 13.47
C GLY A 236 24.12 -6.98 13.60
N ARG A 237 23.59 -7.65 14.63
CA ARG A 237 22.16 -7.73 14.89
C ARG A 237 21.58 -6.34 15.22
N PRO A 238 20.43 -5.93 14.63
CA PRO A 238 19.77 -4.68 14.97
C PRO A 238 19.37 -4.63 16.44
N ARG A 239 19.58 -3.47 17.08
CA ARG A 239 19.12 -3.19 18.45
C ARG A 239 17.71 -2.61 18.46
N ASP A 240 17.41 -1.81 17.45
CA ASP A 240 16.10 -1.20 17.29
C ASP A 240 15.07 -2.27 16.93
N VAL A 241 13.85 -2.05 17.39
CA VAL A 241 12.65 -2.76 16.97
C VAL A 241 11.89 -1.90 15.98
N ASP A 242 11.11 -2.53 15.10
CA ASP A 242 10.26 -1.82 14.13
C ASP A 242 11.05 -0.86 13.23
N ALA A 243 12.28 -1.23 12.88
CA ALA A 243 13.18 -0.42 12.08
C ALA A 243 14.00 -1.28 11.11
N ILE A 244 14.18 -0.79 9.89
CA ILE A 244 14.97 -1.45 8.85
C ILE A 244 16.44 -1.07 9.03
N GLN A 245 17.30 -2.08 9.15
CA GLN A 245 18.75 -1.95 9.06
C GLN A 245 19.22 -2.53 7.72
N VAL A 246 20.02 -1.79 6.98
CA VAL A 246 20.66 -2.27 5.74
C VAL A 246 22.17 -2.31 5.90
N THR A 247 22.83 -3.26 5.24
CA THR A 247 24.30 -3.33 5.16
C THR A 247 24.76 -3.50 3.72
N GLY A 248 25.98 -3.07 3.41
CA GLY A 248 26.48 -3.04 2.03
C GLY A 248 26.21 -1.70 1.35
N THR A 249 26.28 -1.66 0.03
CA THR A 249 26.08 -0.42 -0.74
C THR A 249 24.65 -0.33 -1.26
N TRP A 250 23.97 0.76 -0.96
CA TRP A 250 22.58 1.01 -1.37
C TRP A 250 22.42 2.41 -1.95
N THR A 251 21.54 2.54 -2.93
CA THR A 251 21.08 3.81 -3.49
C THR A 251 19.65 4.07 -3.05
N ASP A 252 19.38 5.25 -2.51
CA ASP A 252 18.02 5.71 -2.20
C ASP A 252 17.36 6.33 -3.45
N GLU A 253 16.23 5.73 -3.86
CA GLU A 253 15.42 6.14 -5.01
C GLU A 253 14.08 6.78 -4.55
N ALA A 254 14.08 7.34 -3.33
CA ALA A 254 12.96 7.96 -2.63
C ALA A 254 11.84 6.98 -2.21
N GLN A 255 11.26 6.20 -3.13
CA GLN A 255 10.21 5.21 -2.82
C GLN A 255 10.77 3.89 -2.27
N TYR A 256 12.02 3.57 -2.61
CA TYR A 256 12.67 2.30 -2.27
C TYR A 256 14.18 2.49 -2.12
N LEU A 257 14.83 1.50 -1.50
CA LEU A 257 16.28 1.34 -1.52
C LEU A 257 16.66 0.28 -2.54
N ARG A 258 17.66 0.57 -3.38
CA ARG A 258 18.22 -0.37 -4.35
C ARG A 258 19.60 -0.84 -3.91
N ALA A 259 19.80 -2.15 -3.82
CA ALA A 259 21.11 -2.71 -3.55
C ALA A 259 22.04 -2.53 -4.76
N ASP A 260 23.25 -2.00 -4.53
CA ASP A 260 24.29 -1.84 -5.56
C ASP A 260 25.32 -2.99 -5.52
N GLY A 261 25.19 -3.90 -4.55
CA GLY A 261 26.08 -5.03 -4.33
C GLY A 261 25.45 -6.07 -3.43
N THR A 262 26.27 -6.95 -2.86
CA THR A 262 25.82 -7.86 -1.80
C THR A 262 25.62 -7.10 -0.50
N GLY A 263 24.55 -7.44 0.22
CA GLY A 263 24.21 -6.78 1.48
C GLY A 263 23.18 -7.57 2.27
N HIS A 264 22.86 -7.06 3.45
CA HIS A 264 21.79 -7.59 4.29
C HIS A 264 20.68 -6.56 4.49
N VAL A 265 19.45 -7.04 4.66
CA VAL A 265 18.31 -6.27 5.19
C VAL A 265 17.83 -6.98 6.43
N ARG A 266 17.91 -6.32 7.58
CA ARG A 266 17.56 -6.90 8.88
C ARG A 266 16.55 -6.03 9.61
N LEU A 267 15.62 -6.66 10.31
CA LEU A 267 14.70 -5.96 11.21
C LEU A 267 14.22 -6.91 12.31
N ASN A 268 14.03 -6.38 13.52
CA ASN A 268 13.26 -7.06 14.56
C ASN A 268 11.80 -6.61 14.44
N PHE A 269 10.87 -7.50 14.10
CA PHE A 269 9.43 -7.21 13.98
C PHE A 269 8.62 -7.96 15.01
N HIS A 270 7.46 -7.42 15.32
CA HIS A 270 6.39 -8.02 16.09
C HIS A 270 5.24 -8.45 15.15
N GLY A 271 4.89 -9.73 15.13
CA GLY A 271 3.79 -10.25 14.31
C GLY A 271 3.91 -11.75 14.02
N ASP A 272 2.84 -12.33 13.48
CA ASP A 272 2.76 -13.76 13.13
C ASP A 272 3.10 -14.02 11.66
N ALA A 273 3.01 -13.00 10.81
CA ALA A 273 3.36 -13.05 9.40
C ALA A 273 4.17 -11.82 8.98
N LEU A 274 5.03 -12.01 7.98
CA LEU A 274 5.83 -10.95 7.37
C LEU A 274 5.79 -11.06 5.85
N TYR A 275 5.59 -9.91 5.23
CA TYR A 275 5.54 -9.73 3.79
C TYR A 275 6.52 -8.63 3.39
N VAL A 276 7.13 -8.78 2.23
CA VAL A 276 8.00 -7.74 1.65
C VAL A 276 7.42 -7.28 0.32
N VAL A 277 7.37 -5.98 0.10
CA VAL A 277 7.16 -5.42 -1.23
C VAL A 277 8.53 -5.15 -1.81
N ALA A 278 8.85 -5.87 -2.88
CA ALA A 278 10.17 -5.83 -3.49
C ALA A 278 10.07 -5.80 -5.01
N GLY A 279 11.13 -5.32 -5.63
CA GLY A 279 11.31 -5.24 -7.07
C GLY A 279 12.72 -5.62 -7.49
N THR A 280 12.96 -5.52 -8.79
CA THR A 280 14.28 -5.76 -9.36
C THR A 280 14.54 -4.88 -10.57
N SER A 281 15.75 -4.31 -10.63
CA SER A 281 16.31 -3.65 -11.82
C SER A 281 17.27 -4.56 -12.61
N ALA A 282 17.56 -5.76 -12.12
CA ALA A 282 18.57 -6.66 -12.69
C ALA A 282 18.06 -8.12 -12.81
N GLY A 283 17.03 -8.33 -13.64
CA GLY A 283 16.45 -9.67 -13.86
C GLY A 283 15.97 -10.35 -12.58
N ALA A 284 15.68 -11.65 -12.61
CA ALA A 284 15.26 -12.35 -11.39
C ALA A 284 16.40 -12.40 -10.36
N ILE A 285 16.12 -12.03 -9.11
CA ILE A 285 17.09 -12.00 -8.01
C ILE A 285 16.72 -13.03 -6.96
N HIS A 286 17.67 -13.93 -6.67
CA HIS A 286 17.56 -14.87 -5.56
C HIS A 286 17.95 -14.18 -4.26
N VAL A 287 17.07 -14.25 -3.26
CA VAL A 287 17.25 -13.63 -1.93
C VAL A 287 17.21 -14.72 -0.87
N GLY A 288 18.29 -14.84 -0.11
CA GLY A 288 18.34 -15.74 1.05
C GLY A 288 17.61 -15.13 2.24
N VAL A 289 16.97 -15.96 3.06
CA VAL A 289 16.18 -15.53 4.22
C VAL A 289 16.55 -16.36 5.44
N SER A 290 16.81 -15.72 6.56
CA SER A 290 16.94 -16.39 7.86
C SER A 290 15.94 -15.82 8.86
N LEU A 291 15.49 -16.67 9.78
CA LEU A 291 14.59 -16.33 10.88
C LEU A 291 15.29 -16.66 12.19
N ASP A 292 15.39 -15.68 13.08
CA ASP A 292 16.03 -15.78 14.40
C ASP A 292 17.46 -16.33 14.34
N GLY A 293 18.18 -15.98 13.28
CA GLY A 293 19.57 -16.39 13.03
C GLY A 293 19.74 -17.80 12.44
N GLY A 294 18.65 -18.49 12.12
CA GLY A 294 18.65 -19.82 11.53
C GLY A 294 17.84 -19.92 10.23
N PRO A 295 17.85 -21.09 9.57
CA PRO A 295 16.99 -21.32 8.40
C PRO A 295 15.51 -21.22 8.78
N VAL A 296 14.69 -20.74 7.86
CA VAL A 296 13.23 -20.66 8.05
C VAL A 296 12.63 -22.07 8.05
N PRO A 297 11.93 -22.49 9.12
CA PRO A 297 11.25 -23.78 9.14
C PRO A 297 10.15 -23.87 8.08
N ALA A 298 9.98 -25.04 7.45
CA ALA A 298 8.99 -25.22 6.38
C ALA A 298 7.55 -24.86 6.79
N GLY A 299 7.17 -25.16 8.04
CA GLY A 299 5.85 -24.80 8.59
C GLY A 299 5.66 -23.32 8.93
N ARG A 300 6.68 -22.48 8.70
CA ARG A 300 6.67 -21.03 8.95
C ARG A 300 6.88 -20.21 7.66
N SER A 301 6.97 -20.89 6.52
CA SER A 301 7.21 -20.25 5.22
C SER A 301 5.91 -19.73 4.61
N GLY A 302 5.91 -18.46 4.20
CA GLY A 302 4.86 -17.88 3.37
C GLY A 302 4.92 -18.40 1.94
N SER A 303 3.91 -18.06 1.13
CA SER A 303 3.73 -18.63 -0.22
C SER A 303 4.82 -18.27 -1.22
N ALA A 304 5.63 -17.24 -0.97
CA ALA A 304 6.77 -16.88 -1.81
C ALA A 304 8.08 -17.56 -1.37
N LEU A 305 8.14 -18.09 -0.15
CA LEU A 305 9.39 -18.60 0.43
C LEU A 305 9.50 -20.12 0.26
N SER A 306 10.63 -20.58 -0.27
CA SER A 306 10.97 -21.99 -0.39
C SER A 306 12.42 -22.23 0.01
N ALA A 307 12.67 -23.21 0.87
CA ALA A 307 14.00 -23.57 1.33
C ALA A 307 14.83 -22.36 1.84
N SER A 308 14.21 -21.48 2.65
CA SER A 308 14.85 -20.27 3.19
C SER A 308 15.33 -19.28 2.12
N ALA A 309 14.67 -19.24 0.97
CA ALA A 309 14.94 -18.24 -0.06
C ALA A 309 13.69 -17.96 -0.92
N PHE A 310 13.72 -16.85 -1.65
CA PHE A 310 12.69 -16.52 -2.63
C PHE A 310 13.30 -15.77 -3.82
N ASP A 311 12.59 -15.78 -4.94
CA ASP A 311 13.02 -15.10 -6.16
C ASP A 311 12.18 -13.84 -6.42
N VAL A 312 12.86 -12.70 -6.53
CA VAL A 312 12.28 -11.42 -6.92
C VAL A 312 12.43 -11.24 -8.41
N GLY A 313 11.36 -11.51 -9.15
CA GLY A 313 11.32 -11.39 -10.62
C GLY A 313 10.47 -10.23 -11.13
N ARG A 314 9.77 -9.51 -10.25
CA ARG A 314 8.86 -8.41 -10.56
C ARG A 314 8.65 -7.52 -9.33
N HIS A 315 8.11 -6.33 -9.54
CA HIS A 315 7.60 -5.47 -8.47
C HIS A 315 6.26 -6.01 -7.95
N ASP A 316 6.25 -6.57 -6.73
CA ASP A 316 5.06 -7.20 -6.13
C ASP A 316 5.21 -7.36 -4.61
N LEU A 317 4.13 -7.82 -3.97
CA LEU A 317 4.10 -8.30 -2.60
C LEU A 317 4.52 -9.79 -2.54
N TYR A 318 5.47 -10.10 -1.67
CA TYR A 318 6.00 -11.44 -1.43
C TYR A 318 5.70 -11.88 0.01
N PRO A 319 4.78 -12.84 0.22
CA PRO A 319 4.54 -13.43 1.54
C PRO A 319 5.71 -14.33 1.95
N LEU A 320 6.56 -13.87 2.87
CA LEU A 320 7.78 -14.58 3.25
C LEU A 320 7.58 -15.51 4.45
N LEU A 321 6.92 -15.01 5.50
CA LEU A 321 6.71 -15.73 6.75
C LEU A 321 5.23 -15.78 7.08
N ALA A 322 4.78 -16.91 7.62
CA ALA A 322 3.41 -17.08 8.08
C ALA A 322 3.38 -18.02 9.28
N GLY A 323 2.57 -17.68 10.29
CA GLY A 323 2.45 -18.51 11.46
C GLY A 323 3.74 -18.60 12.25
N VAL A 324 4.55 -17.55 12.42
CA VAL A 324 5.81 -17.54 13.23
C VAL A 324 5.58 -17.51 14.74
N GLY A 325 4.34 -17.26 15.16
CA GLY A 325 3.95 -17.05 16.54
C GLY A 325 3.98 -15.56 16.88
N PRO A 326 3.21 -15.14 17.90
CA PRO A 326 3.23 -13.76 18.36
C PRO A 326 4.55 -13.44 19.06
N GLY A 327 4.95 -12.17 19.02
CA GLY A 327 6.18 -11.68 19.65
C GLY A 327 7.20 -11.15 18.65
N TYR A 328 8.37 -10.80 19.16
CA TYR A 328 9.46 -10.25 18.35
C TYR A 328 10.32 -11.34 17.70
N HIS A 329 10.55 -11.20 16.40
CA HIS A 329 11.38 -12.06 15.58
C HIS A 329 12.40 -11.25 14.79
N LEU A 330 13.59 -11.82 14.55
CA LEU A 330 14.59 -11.25 13.66
C LEU A 330 14.48 -11.91 12.29
N ILE A 331 14.26 -11.11 11.25
CA ILE A 331 14.47 -11.54 9.86
C ILE A 331 15.77 -10.94 9.33
N ASP A 332 16.51 -11.71 8.53
CA ASP A 332 17.67 -11.26 7.77
C ASP A 332 17.54 -11.75 6.32
N LEU A 333 17.49 -10.80 5.39
CA LEU A 333 17.53 -11.04 3.95
C LEU A 333 18.95 -10.83 3.44
N THR A 334 19.52 -11.85 2.79
CA THR A 334 20.78 -11.72 2.04
C THR A 334 20.45 -11.39 0.58
N VAL A 335 20.83 -10.18 0.16
CA VAL A 335 20.47 -9.62 -1.15
C VAL A 335 21.70 -9.40 -2.02
N ARG A 336 21.47 -9.13 -3.31
CA ARG A 336 22.51 -8.80 -4.30
C ARG A 336 22.11 -7.56 -5.11
N ALA A 337 23.04 -7.08 -5.92
CA ALA A 337 22.84 -5.93 -6.78
C ALA A 337 21.55 -6.03 -7.61
N GLY A 338 20.80 -4.93 -7.66
CA GLY A 338 19.53 -4.80 -8.37
C GLY A 338 18.28 -5.14 -7.55
N PHE A 339 18.42 -5.63 -6.32
CA PHE A 339 17.26 -5.85 -5.43
C PHE A 339 16.71 -4.50 -4.97
N GLU A 340 15.39 -4.32 -5.06
CA GLU A 340 14.71 -3.07 -4.71
C GLU A 340 13.75 -3.34 -3.56
N LEU A 341 13.99 -2.71 -2.41
CA LEU A 341 13.18 -2.84 -1.20
C LEU A 341 12.27 -1.64 -1.06
N TYR A 342 10.94 -1.85 -1.10
CA TYR A 342 9.96 -0.79 -0.90
C TYR A 342 9.50 -0.70 0.55
N THR A 343 8.96 -1.81 1.07
CA THR A 343 8.35 -1.84 2.40
C THR A 343 8.30 -3.26 2.98
N PHE A 344 8.25 -3.35 4.31
CA PHE A 344 7.80 -4.53 5.04
C PHE A 344 6.41 -4.29 5.62
N THR A 345 5.55 -5.28 5.45
CA THR A 345 4.20 -5.30 6.04
C THR A 345 3.99 -6.60 6.81
N PHE A 346 3.00 -6.61 7.70
CA PHE A 346 2.88 -7.63 8.75
C PHE A 346 1.46 -8.18 8.85
N GLY A 347 1.31 -9.27 9.59
CA GLY A 347 0.03 -9.88 9.91
C GLY A 347 0.12 -10.88 11.03
#